data_AF-A0A8T7DU09-F1
#
_entry.id   AF-A0A8T7DU09-F1
#
_cell.length_a   1.000
_cell.length_b   1.000
_cell.length_c   1.000
_cell.angle_alpha   90.00
_cell.angle_beta   90.00
_cell.angle_gamma   90.00
#
_symmetry.space_group_name_H-M   'P 1'
#
loop_
_entity.id
_entity.type
_entity.pdbx_description
1 polymer ?
#
loop_
_entity_poly.entity_id
_entity_poly.type
_entity_poly.pdbx_seq_one_letter_code
_entity_poly.pdbx_strand_id
1 'polypeptide(L)'
;MSHSFHIRNVNQLSYQKTLDNLGINNLLLTDDSPQPVNNNWPEGDAYLYIDQISVRPIETSFCDGIFSARIFSNSSPKDYDLAIKLIAEIAKQNSAAIEPEDNTALPVEDFLRQYDNDWIKEHCTSMVKMLIGSFQHEQATFTLAGTIRNLEAGPRFFGQLLANPRTAVTEFFKRFRILNYLEDHDFYIATGIKLQNDSADLEVITSVYGPGVDTILSDGADAINVRSEGADHYFVTLEQLAEALGETATWLSESVLLAPAVEEAEWHNVIAAIESIARTDVFEFGRAVTENSSTQDEGFKALFSDEEWKSLLYTPIAVFSLVASAGGTIDNKKIQSFQQQLIHGLIADNHIMQQIVKDLMPNITQLMAEVLDGDVAPESILESTTATVDAKLSTEDAMHYKLSLMQIGKSITESSGGFLGIFGDKISNEVKQTLAALTAILKIAPLH
;
A
#
# COMPACT_ATOMS: atom_id res chain seq x y z
N MET A 1 -3.45 -16.38 16.76
CA MET A 1 -2.23 -16.45 17.60
C MET A 1 -1.03 -16.53 16.67
N SER A 2 0.01 -15.77 16.94
CA SER A 2 1.31 -15.92 16.28
C SER A 2 2.02 -17.18 16.76
N HIS A 3 3.04 -17.64 16.03
CA HIS A 3 3.93 -18.72 16.46
C HIS A 3 5.39 -18.28 16.43
N SER A 4 6.15 -18.57 17.48
CA SER A 4 7.52 -18.05 17.65
C SER A 4 8.56 -19.15 17.80
N PHE A 5 9.74 -18.92 17.23
CA PHE A 5 10.93 -19.73 17.40
C PHE A 5 12.08 -18.88 17.95
N HIS A 6 12.90 -19.47 18.81
CA HIS A 6 14.03 -18.79 19.44
C HIS A 6 15.32 -19.59 19.30
N ILE A 7 16.45 -18.90 19.19
CA ILE A 7 17.80 -19.49 19.27
C ILE A 7 18.59 -18.66 20.26
N ARG A 8 19.28 -19.34 21.19
CA ARG A 8 20.19 -18.70 22.15
C ARG A 8 21.64 -18.88 21.72
N ASN A 9 22.52 -18.02 22.25
CA ASN A 9 23.96 -18.05 22.03
C ASN A 9 24.37 -17.80 20.57
N VAL A 10 23.62 -16.93 19.87
CA VAL A 10 23.95 -16.45 18.53
C VAL A 10 24.99 -15.35 18.66
N ASN A 11 26.28 -15.70 18.51
CA ASN A 11 27.38 -14.77 18.81
C ASN A 11 27.63 -13.76 17.68
N GLN A 12 27.43 -14.16 16.42
CA GLN A 12 27.54 -13.31 15.24
C GLN A 12 26.60 -13.82 14.15
N LEU A 13 25.88 -12.92 13.50
CA LEU A 13 24.97 -13.26 12.42
C LEU A 13 25.25 -12.37 11.20
N SER A 14 25.77 -12.98 10.14
CA SER A 14 25.97 -12.27 8.87
C SER A 14 24.67 -12.30 8.07
N TYR A 15 24.21 -11.12 7.67
CA TYR A 15 22.99 -10.97 6.89
C TYR A 15 23.13 -11.64 5.51
N GLN A 16 24.07 -11.20 4.68
CA GLN A 16 24.26 -11.71 3.31
C GLN A 16 24.54 -13.21 3.29
N LYS A 17 25.41 -13.71 4.17
CA LYS A 17 25.73 -15.14 4.23
C LYS A 17 24.48 -15.98 4.53
N THR A 18 23.60 -15.48 5.39
CA THR A 18 22.33 -16.14 5.70
C THR A 18 21.42 -16.14 4.48
N LEU A 19 21.31 -15.02 3.76
CA LEU A 19 20.52 -14.95 2.52
C LEU A 19 21.04 -15.88 1.43
N ASP A 20 22.36 -15.89 1.21
CA ASP A 20 23.01 -16.75 0.22
C ASP A 20 22.74 -18.23 0.50
N ASN A 21 22.79 -18.63 1.77
CA ASN A 21 22.50 -20.01 2.19
C ASN A 21 21.02 -20.37 2.08
N LEU A 22 20.11 -19.40 2.21
CA LEU A 22 18.68 -19.60 1.98
C LEU A 22 18.34 -19.75 0.48
N GLY A 23 19.16 -19.16 -0.40
CA GLY A 23 18.92 -19.17 -1.84
C GLY A 23 17.67 -18.38 -2.26
N ILE A 24 17.30 -17.36 -1.47
CA ILE A 24 16.14 -16.49 -1.73
C ILE A 24 16.66 -15.12 -2.16
N ASN A 25 16.46 -14.79 -3.43
CA ASN A 25 17.08 -13.60 -4.04
C ASN A 25 16.24 -12.31 -3.90
N ASN A 26 14.98 -12.43 -3.49
CA ASN A 26 14.02 -11.33 -3.36
C ASN A 26 13.47 -11.23 -1.93
N LEU A 27 14.33 -11.50 -0.95
CA LEU A 27 14.00 -11.26 0.45
C LEU A 27 14.21 -9.77 0.76
N LEU A 28 13.15 -9.11 1.22
CA LEU A 28 13.16 -7.68 1.55
C LEU A 28 12.87 -7.47 3.04
N LEU A 29 13.31 -6.32 3.55
CA LEU A 29 12.93 -5.77 4.84
C LEU A 29 11.89 -4.67 4.60
N THR A 30 10.93 -4.50 5.50
CA THR A 30 10.05 -3.32 5.43
C THR A 30 10.85 -2.03 5.69
N ASP A 31 10.37 -0.90 5.16
CA ASP A 31 11.09 0.38 5.24
C ASP A 31 11.31 0.85 6.69
N ASP A 32 10.37 0.54 7.57
CA ASP A 32 10.43 0.90 9.00
C ASP A 32 11.34 -0.04 9.81
N SER A 33 11.83 -1.12 9.20
CA SER A 33 12.73 -2.06 9.87
C SER A 33 14.15 -1.50 9.99
N PRO A 34 14.87 -1.78 11.10
CA PRO A 34 16.31 -1.61 11.17
C PRO A 34 17.00 -2.31 10.00
N GLN A 35 17.88 -1.58 9.32
CA GLN A 35 18.58 -2.07 8.13
C GLN A 35 19.93 -2.71 8.49
N PRO A 36 20.41 -3.74 7.74
CA PRO A 36 21.69 -4.37 7.99
C PRO A 36 22.85 -3.36 7.91
N VAL A 37 23.74 -3.37 8.90
CA VAL A 37 24.93 -2.49 8.94
C VAL A 37 26.19 -3.34 8.88
N ASN A 38 27.10 -3.02 7.96
CA ASN A 38 28.36 -3.77 7.75
C ASN A 38 28.14 -5.29 7.58
N ASN A 39 27.05 -5.68 6.92
CA ASN A 39 26.65 -7.07 6.70
C ASN A 39 26.30 -7.86 7.99
N ASN A 40 26.08 -7.18 9.10
CA ASN A 40 25.51 -7.79 10.30
C ASN A 40 23.98 -7.78 10.20
N TRP A 41 23.35 -8.80 10.77
CA TRP A 41 21.90 -8.80 10.97
C TRP A 41 21.49 -7.58 11.80
N PRO A 42 20.36 -6.91 11.49
CA PRO A 42 19.93 -5.75 12.24
C PRO A 42 19.68 -6.07 13.72
N GLU A 43 20.09 -5.20 14.63
CA GLU A 43 19.71 -5.29 16.04
C GLU A 43 18.27 -4.79 16.24
N GLY A 44 17.54 -5.43 17.16
CA GLY A 44 16.13 -5.11 17.42
C GLY A 44 15.17 -5.86 16.49
N ASP A 45 13.94 -5.34 16.40
CA ASP A 45 12.86 -5.97 15.66
C ASP A 45 12.86 -5.53 14.20
N ALA A 46 12.87 -6.49 13.28
CA ALA A 46 12.86 -6.28 11.84
C ALA A 46 11.85 -7.21 11.16
N TYR A 47 11.21 -6.73 10.11
CA TYR A 47 10.14 -7.41 9.39
C TYR A 47 10.62 -7.83 8.01
N LEU A 48 10.67 -9.14 7.75
CA LEU A 48 11.17 -9.71 6.50
C LEU A 48 10.06 -10.38 5.71
N TYR A 49 10.12 -10.28 4.38
CA TYR A 49 9.17 -10.94 3.50
C TYR A 49 9.81 -11.28 2.16
N ILE A 50 9.23 -12.24 1.43
CA ILE A 50 9.61 -12.54 0.05
C ILE A 50 8.74 -11.72 -0.88
N ASP A 51 9.35 -10.85 -1.66
CA ASP A 51 8.63 -9.98 -2.59
C ASP A 51 7.75 -10.77 -3.57
N GLN A 52 6.56 -10.25 -3.86
CA GLN A 52 5.51 -10.87 -4.70
C GLN A 52 4.97 -12.24 -4.23
N ILE A 53 5.50 -12.79 -3.13
CA ILE A 53 5.16 -14.14 -2.64
C ILE A 53 4.49 -14.09 -1.28
N SER A 54 5.08 -13.34 -0.36
CA SER A 54 4.61 -13.23 1.02
C SER A 54 3.32 -12.43 1.13
N VAL A 55 2.42 -12.85 2.01
CA VAL A 55 1.19 -12.07 2.32
C VAL A 55 1.31 -11.28 3.61
N ARG A 56 2.21 -11.70 4.50
CA ARG A 56 2.57 -11.01 5.74
C ARG A 56 4.07 -11.12 5.97
N PRO A 57 4.72 -10.12 6.56
CA PRO A 57 6.11 -10.27 6.97
C PRO A 57 6.24 -11.24 8.14
N ILE A 58 7.46 -11.74 8.34
CA ILE A 58 7.90 -12.43 9.56
C ILE A 58 8.61 -11.38 10.40
N GLU A 59 8.26 -11.31 11.68
CA GLU A 59 8.99 -10.50 12.65
C GLU A 59 10.22 -11.27 13.12
N THR A 60 11.39 -10.67 13.00
CA THR A 60 12.62 -11.21 13.57
C THR A 60 13.15 -10.25 14.61
N SER A 61 13.76 -10.78 15.66
CA SER A 61 14.41 -9.97 16.69
C SER A 61 15.81 -10.51 16.93
N PHE A 62 16.81 -9.63 16.97
CA PHE A 62 18.17 -10.01 17.37
C PHE A 62 18.69 -9.08 18.45
N CYS A 63 18.84 -9.60 19.66
CA CYS A 63 19.31 -8.85 20.82
C CYS A 63 20.00 -9.79 21.82
N ASP A 64 21.14 -9.35 22.39
CA ASP A 64 21.88 -10.07 23.44
C ASP A 64 22.19 -11.55 23.11
N GLY A 65 22.51 -11.83 21.84
CA GLY A 65 22.80 -13.17 21.37
C GLY A 65 21.59 -14.12 21.33
N ILE A 66 20.38 -13.55 21.37
CA ILE A 66 19.12 -14.26 21.15
C ILE A 66 18.57 -13.80 19.82
N PHE A 67 18.33 -14.76 18.93
CA PHE A 67 17.59 -14.54 17.70
C PHE A 67 16.20 -15.14 17.84
N SER A 68 15.16 -14.43 17.41
CA SER A 68 13.81 -14.97 17.30
C SER A 68 13.23 -14.73 15.91
N ALA A 69 12.34 -15.63 15.50
CA ALA A 69 11.47 -15.46 14.35
C ALA A 69 10.03 -15.75 14.76
N ARG A 70 9.14 -14.79 14.54
CA ARG A 70 7.72 -14.86 14.87
C ARG A 70 6.88 -14.75 13.61
N ILE A 71 6.02 -15.74 13.43
CA ILE A 71 5.06 -15.82 12.34
C ILE A 71 3.72 -15.31 12.83
N PHE A 72 3.18 -14.28 12.19
CA PHE A 72 1.85 -13.77 12.53
C PHE A 72 0.74 -14.78 12.20
N SER A 73 -0.39 -14.66 12.91
CA SER A 73 -1.59 -15.41 12.51
C SER A 73 -2.01 -15.03 11.09
N ASN A 74 -2.48 -16.04 10.35
CA ASN A 74 -2.92 -15.87 8.97
C ASN A 74 -1.80 -15.41 8.02
N SER A 75 -0.54 -15.74 8.31
CA SER A 75 0.53 -15.75 7.31
C SER A 75 0.40 -16.96 6.37
N SER A 76 0.89 -16.84 5.13
CA SER A 76 0.77 -17.89 4.11
C SER A 76 1.73 -19.06 4.37
N PRO A 77 1.49 -20.23 3.74
CA PRO A 77 2.45 -21.35 3.81
C PRO A 77 3.88 -20.98 3.40
N LYS A 78 4.05 -19.99 2.50
CA LYS A 78 5.38 -19.51 2.07
C LYS A 78 6.07 -18.66 3.14
N ASP A 79 5.31 -17.91 3.93
CA ASP A 79 5.84 -17.15 5.07
C ASP A 79 6.29 -18.10 6.19
N TYR A 80 5.53 -19.17 6.43
CA TYR A 80 5.93 -20.22 7.36
C TYR A 80 7.21 -20.93 6.90
N ASP A 81 7.28 -21.33 5.63
CA ASP A 81 8.46 -21.97 5.03
C ASP A 81 9.71 -21.06 5.14
N LEU A 82 9.56 -19.75 4.89
CA LEU A 82 10.63 -18.79 5.08
C LEU A 82 11.11 -18.74 6.53
N ALA A 83 10.19 -18.61 7.51
CA ALA A 83 10.55 -18.54 8.92
C ALA A 83 11.29 -19.80 9.40
N ILE A 84 10.79 -20.98 9.01
CA ILE A 84 11.39 -22.29 9.35
C ILE A 84 12.78 -22.43 8.73
N LYS A 85 12.95 -22.06 7.46
CA LYS A 85 14.25 -22.11 6.80
C LYS A 85 15.24 -21.12 7.40
N LEU A 86 14.79 -19.90 7.68
CA LEU A 86 15.60 -18.85 8.30
C LEU A 86 16.11 -19.28 9.67
N ILE A 87 15.21 -19.73 10.57
CA ILE A 87 15.60 -20.14 11.92
C ILE A 87 16.51 -21.39 11.87
N ALA A 88 16.22 -22.35 10.99
CA ALA A 88 17.06 -23.53 10.84
C ALA A 88 18.47 -23.19 10.32
N GLU A 89 18.59 -22.25 9.38
CA GLU A 89 19.86 -21.82 8.84
C GLU A 89 20.71 -21.10 9.88
N ILE A 90 20.12 -20.17 10.63
CA ILE A 90 20.81 -19.47 11.71
C ILE A 90 21.28 -20.44 12.81
N ALA A 91 20.44 -21.41 13.17
CA ALA A 91 20.79 -22.44 14.15
C ALA A 91 21.97 -23.30 13.68
N LYS A 92 22.00 -23.71 12.40
CA LYS A 92 23.13 -24.45 11.81
C LYS A 92 24.43 -23.65 11.88
N GLN A 93 24.41 -22.38 11.48
CA GLN A 93 25.60 -21.51 11.51
C GLN A 93 26.18 -21.35 12.91
N ASN A 94 25.35 -21.44 13.95
CA ASN A 94 25.74 -21.26 15.34
C ASN A 94 25.85 -22.58 16.13
N SER A 95 25.64 -23.74 15.49
CA SER A 95 25.58 -25.05 16.17
C SER A 95 24.64 -25.05 17.39
N ALA A 96 23.52 -24.33 17.28
CA ALA A 96 22.57 -24.11 18.36
C ALA A 96 21.29 -24.93 18.17
N ALA A 97 20.58 -25.17 19.27
CA ALA A 97 19.23 -25.73 19.25
C ALA A 97 18.19 -24.62 19.01
N ILE A 98 17.04 -25.00 18.46
CA ILE A 98 15.90 -24.10 18.22
C ILE A 98 14.87 -24.37 19.32
N GLU A 99 14.37 -23.34 19.98
CA GLU A 99 13.31 -23.37 21.01
C GLU A 99 11.99 -22.89 20.38
N PRO A 100 11.09 -23.79 19.95
CA PRO A 100 9.73 -23.41 19.57
C PRO A 100 8.89 -23.02 20.79
N GLU A 101 7.91 -22.14 20.62
CA GLU A 101 7.04 -21.72 21.74
C GLU A 101 6.21 -22.85 22.38
N ASP A 102 5.96 -23.94 21.64
CA ASP A 102 5.13 -25.06 22.05
C ASP A 102 5.93 -26.31 22.43
N ASN A 103 7.27 -26.22 22.46
CA ASN A 103 8.13 -27.38 22.72
C ASN A 103 9.42 -27.00 23.47
N THR A 104 10.17 -28.02 23.90
CA THR A 104 11.54 -27.85 24.39
C THR A 104 12.51 -27.63 23.23
N ALA A 105 13.71 -27.13 23.53
CA ALA A 105 14.77 -26.95 22.54
C ALA A 105 15.04 -28.23 21.71
N LEU A 106 15.08 -28.10 20.39
CA LEU A 106 15.26 -29.18 19.42
C LEU A 106 16.57 -28.99 18.63
N PRO A 107 17.32 -30.08 18.34
CA PRO A 107 18.31 -30.08 17.28
C PRO A 107 17.67 -29.74 15.92
N VAL A 108 18.44 -29.14 15.02
CA VAL A 108 17.91 -28.65 13.72
C VAL A 108 17.24 -29.76 12.89
N GLU A 109 17.78 -30.98 12.89
CA GLU A 109 17.19 -32.10 12.13
C GLU A 109 15.83 -32.53 12.68
N ASP A 110 15.67 -32.54 14.01
CA ASP A 110 14.41 -32.90 14.66
C ASP A 110 13.38 -31.77 14.52
N PHE A 111 13.84 -30.50 14.61
CA PHE A 111 13.02 -29.33 14.30
C PHE A 111 12.44 -29.41 12.88
N LEU A 112 13.29 -29.63 11.85
CA LEU A 112 12.84 -29.72 10.46
C LEU A 112 11.93 -30.93 10.19
N ARG A 113 12.02 -31.99 11.00
CA ARG A 113 11.10 -33.14 10.91
C ARG A 113 9.75 -32.84 11.57
N GLN A 114 9.74 -32.04 12.64
CA GLN A 114 8.53 -31.70 13.38
C GLN A 114 7.73 -30.57 12.72
N TYR A 115 8.41 -29.54 12.22
CA TYR A 115 7.81 -28.37 11.59
C TYR A 115 7.95 -28.49 10.07
N ASP A 116 7.32 -29.53 9.51
CA ASP A 116 7.37 -29.86 8.09
C ASP A 116 6.20 -29.23 7.30
N ASN A 117 6.07 -29.61 6.02
CA ASN A 117 5.00 -29.09 5.16
C ASN A 117 3.58 -29.47 5.64
N ASP A 118 3.42 -30.61 6.30
CA ASP A 118 2.13 -31.04 6.82
C ASP A 118 1.75 -30.18 8.01
N TRP A 119 2.69 -29.91 8.94
CA TRP A 119 2.49 -28.96 10.02
C TRP A 119 2.14 -27.56 9.50
N ILE A 120 2.88 -27.03 8.52
CA ILE A 120 2.61 -25.71 7.92
C ILE A 120 1.18 -25.65 7.37
N LYS A 121 0.77 -26.68 6.61
CA LYS A 121 -0.55 -26.74 5.99
C LYS A 121 -1.66 -26.81 7.03
N GLU A 122 -1.51 -27.65 8.04
CA GLU A 122 -2.47 -27.79 9.13
C GLU A 122 -2.59 -26.50 9.93
N HIS A 123 -1.46 -25.89 10.30
CA HIS A 123 -1.44 -24.66 11.09
C HIS A 123 -2.04 -23.48 10.32
N CYS A 124 -1.66 -23.26 9.06
CA CYS A 124 -2.26 -22.23 8.20
C CYS A 124 -3.78 -22.42 8.05
N THR A 125 -4.21 -23.67 7.84
CA THR A 125 -5.65 -24.02 7.74
C THR A 125 -6.38 -23.71 9.04
N SER A 126 -5.80 -24.07 10.19
CA SER A 126 -6.37 -23.81 11.51
C SER A 126 -6.52 -22.31 11.77
N MET A 127 -5.50 -21.51 11.46
CA MET A 127 -5.53 -20.05 11.65
C MET A 127 -6.60 -19.36 10.79
N VAL A 128 -6.76 -19.76 9.52
CA VAL A 128 -7.84 -19.21 8.67
C VAL A 128 -9.21 -19.66 9.15
N LYS A 129 -9.38 -20.91 9.58
CA LYS A 129 -10.64 -21.40 10.16
C LYS A 129 -11.01 -20.67 11.45
N MET A 130 -10.03 -20.39 12.30
CA MET A 130 -10.24 -19.61 13.54
C MET A 130 -10.73 -18.20 13.20
N LEU A 131 -10.10 -17.51 12.24
CA LEU A 131 -10.55 -16.19 11.79
C LEU A 131 -11.99 -16.23 11.23
N ILE A 132 -12.29 -17.21 10.38
CA ILE A 132 -13.65 -17.45 9.86
C ILE A 132 -14.64 -17.70 11.00
N GLY A 133 -14.26 -18.50 12.00
CA GLY A 133 -15.10 -18.78 13.17
C GLY A 133 -15.37 -17.54 14.00
N SER A 134 -14.36 -16.68 14.21
CA SER A 134 -14.52 -15.36 14.83
C SER A 134 -15.49 -14.48 14.04
N PHE A 135 -15.34 -14.40 12.71
CA PHE A 135 -16.28 -13.68 11.85
C PHE A 135 -17.71 -14.21 11.96
N GLN A 136 -17.90 -15.53 11.94
CA GLN A 136 -19.24 -16.12 12.07
C GLN A 136 -19.90 -15.77 13.40
N HIS A 137 -19.11 -15.61 14.48
CA HIS A 137 -19.62 -15.23 15.79
C HIS A 137 -19.89 -13.73 15.92
N GLU A 138 -18.96 -12.88 15.46
CA GLU A 138 -18.96 -11.44 15.72
C GLU A 138 -19.62 -10.62 14.60
N GLN A 139 -19.65 -11.15 13.37
CA GLN A 139 -20.11 -10.47 12.15
C GLN A 139 -19.42 -9.11 11.92
N ALA A 140 -18.19 -8.96 12.42
CA ALA A 140 -17.38 -7.75 12.32
C ALA A 140 -16.33 -7.86 11.21
N THR A 141 -15.90 -6.71 10.67
CA THR A 141 -14.75 -6.64 9.76
C THR A 141 -13.45 -6.67 10.57
N PHE A 142 -12.53 -7.55 10.17
CA PHE A 142 -11.20 -7.65 10.77
C PHE A 142 -10.15 -7.03 9.85
N THR A 143 -9.15 -6.39 10.43
CA THR A 143 -8.01 -5.85 9.67
C THR A 143 -6.77 -6.68 9.95
N LEU A 144 -6.14 -7.19 8.91
CA LEU A 144 -4.91 -7.96 8.96
C LEU A 144 -3.80 -7.19 8.25
N ALA A 145 -2.73 -6.86 8.97
CA ALA A 145 -1.56 -6.23 8.37
C ALA A 145 -0.90 -7.17 7.35
N GLY A 146 -0.77 -6.72 6.10
CA GLY A 146 -0.04 -7.42 5.04
C GLY A 146 1.41 -6.96 4.92
N THR A 147 2.07 -7.30 3.81
CA THR A 147 3.40 -6.79 3.49
C THR A 147 3.36 -5.37 2.94
N ILE A 148 2.37 -5.08 2.09
CA ILE A 148 2.20 -3.78 1.42
C ILE A 148 0.84 -3.17 1.80
N ARG A 149 -0.21 -3.98 1.84
CA ARG A 149 -1.59 -3.53 2.11
C ARG A 149 -2.23 -4.33 3.23
N ASN A 150 -3.12 -3.67 3.96
CA ASN A 150 -3.96 -4.35 4.94
C ASN A 150 -5.10 -5.09 4.24
N LEU A 151 -5.39 -6.31 4.70
CA LEU A 151 -6.61 -7.02 4.32
C LEU A 151 -7.71 -6.68 5.32
N GLU A 152 -8.75 -6.01 4.84
CA GLU A 152 -10.03 -5.88 5.51
C GLU A 152 -10.87 -7.11 5.16
N ALA A 153 -11.08 -8.01 6.12
CA ALA A 153 -11.86 -9.22 5.94
C ALA A 153 -13.20 -9.06 6.66
N GLY A 154 -14.26 -8.77 5.90
CA GLY A 154 -15.62 -8.56 6.41
C GLY A 154 -16.67 -9.40 5.69
N PRO A 155 -17.95 -9.01 5.79
CA PRO A 155 -19.07 -9.75 5.21
C PRO A 155 -18.97 -10.04 3.71
N ARG A 156 -18.54 -9.09 2.87
CA ARG A 156 -18.45 -9.30 1.41
C ARG A 156 -17.35 -10.32 1.10
N PHE A 157 -16.18 -10.13 1.72
CA PHE A 157 -15.02 -11.01 1.54
C PHE A 157 -15.31 -12.44 2.05
N PHE A 158 -15.77 -12.58 3.29
CA PHE A 158 -16.07 -13.89 3.87
C PHE A 158 -17.29 -14.56 3.26
N GLY A 159 -18.32 -13.79 2.89
CA GLY A 159 -19.51 -14.31 2.22
C GLY A 159 -19.13 -15.06 0.95
N GLN A 160 -18.25 -14.46 0.14
CA GLN A 160 -17.76 -15.12 -1.07
C GLN A 160 -16.80 -16.28 -0.76
N LEU A 161 -15.90 -16.11 0.20
CA LEU A 161 -14.95 -17.16 0.59
C LEU A 161 -15.65 -18.43 1.09
N LEU A 162 -16.74 -18.25 1.83
CA LEU A 162 -17.55 -19.32 2.43
C LEU A 162 -18.52 -19.97 1.44
N ALA A 163 -18.74 -19.39 0.26
CA ALA A 163 -19.49 -20.04 -0.81
C ALA A 163 -18.85 -21.37 -1.25
N ASN A 164 -17.52 -21.49 -1.12
CA ASN A 164 -16.80 -22.74 -1.33
C ASN A 164 -15.81 -23.07 -0.18
N PRO A 165 -16.28 -23.70 0.91
CA PRO A 165 -15.46 -23.98 2.08
C PRO A 165 -14.24 -24.87 1.80
N ARG A 166 -14.24 -25.64 0.70
CA ARG A 166 -13.13 -26.53 0.34
C ARG A 166 -11.92 -25.76 -0.17
N THR A 167 -12.14 -24.61 -0.81
CA THR A 167 -11.08 -23.76 -1.37
C THR A 167 -10.83 -22.50 -0.55
N ALA A 168 -11.66 -22.23 0.46
CA ALA A 168 -11.59 -21.03 1.30
C ALA A 168 -10.17 -20.67 1.79
N VAL A 169 -9.39 -21.63 2.28
CA VAL A 169 -8.03 -21.35 2.76
C VAL A 169 -7.08 -20.95 1.64
N THR A 170 -7.16 -21.63 0.50
CA THR A 170 -6.33 -21.32 -0.67
C THR A 170 -6.71 -19.96 -1.27
N GLU A 171 -8.01 -19.71 -1.41
CA GLU A 171 -8.53 -18.45 -1.94
C GLU A 171 -8.23 -17.27 -1.01
N PHE A 172 -8.25 -17.48 0.32
CA PHE A 172 -7.86 -16.46 1.30
C PHE A 172 -6.45 -15.94 1.03
N PHE A 173 -5.46 -16.85 0.94
CA PHE A 173 -4.07 -16.45 0.70
C PHE A 173 -3.85 -15.93 -0.72
N LYS A 174 -4.53 -16.49 -1.72
CA LYS A 174 -4.46 -16.00 -3.10
C LYS A 174 -4.93 -14.54 -3.19
N ARG A 175 -6.08 -14.22 -2.62
CA ARG A 175 -6.66 -12.86 -2.63
C ARG A 175 -5.81 -11.88 -1.82
N PHE A 176 -5.35 -12.29 -0.63
CA PHE A 176 -4.46 -11.45 0.18
C PHE A 176 -3.14 -11.16 -0.54
N ARG A 177 -2.60 -12.13 -1.29
CA ARG A 177 -1.42 -11.89 -2.13
C ARG A 177 -1.71 -10.92 -3.26
N ILE A 178 -2.78 -11.13 -4.03
CA ILE A 178 -3.15 -10.21 -5.12
C ILE A 178 -3.30 -8.78 -4.56
N LEU A 179 -3.97 -8.63 -3.41
CA LEU A 179 -4.15 -7.34 -2.75
C LEU A 179 -2.80 -6.66 -2.41
N ASN A 180 -1.82 -7.40 -1.91
CA ASN A 180 -0.51 -6.81 -1.62
C ASN A 180 0.21 -6.32 -2.88
N TYR A 181 0.07 -7.00 -4.01
CA TYR A 181 0.87 -6.77 -5.22
C TYR A 181 0.02 -6.39 -6.44
N LEU A 182 -0.95 -5.48 -6.27
CA LEU A 182 -1.84 -5.07 -7.37
C LEU A 182 -1.06 -4.50 -8.57
N GLU A 183 0.04 -3.80 -8.30
CA GLU A 183 0.91 -3.17 -9.30
C GLU A 183 1.67 -4.17 -10.18
N ASP A 184 1.84 -5.40 -9.71
CA ASP A 184 2.52 -6.46 -10.46
C ASP A 184 1.60 -7.18 -11.44
N HIS A 185 0.32 -6.80 -11.46
CA HIS A 185 -0.70 -7.33 -12.34
C HIS A 185 -1.11 -6.30 -13.40
N ASP A 186 -1.54 -6.79 -14.56
CA ASP A 186 -2.07 -5.96 -15.65
C ASP A 186 -3.54 -5.59 -15.37
N PHE A 187 -3.78 -4.98 -14.22
CA PHE A 187 -5.10 -4.51 -13.82
C PHE A 187 -5.25 -3.03 -14.10
N TYR A 188 -6.43 -2.63 -14.54
CA TYR A 188 -6.84 -1.24 -14.49
C TYR A 188 -7.32 -0.89 -13.08
N ILE A 189 -6.60 0.00 -12.38
CA ILE A 189 -7.03 0.49 -11.07
C ILE A 189 -7.95 1.69 -11.31
N ALA A 190 -9.25 1.51 -11.13
CA ALA A 190 -10.22 2.55 -11.40
C ALA A 190 -10.14 3.67 -10.37
N THR A 191 -9.85 4.88 -10.83
CA THR A 191 -9.85 6.09 -10.00
C THR A 191 -11.25 6.66 -9.84
N GLY A 192 -11.58 7.14 -8.65
CA GLY A 192 -12.81 7.88 -8.40
C GLY A 192 -12.79 9.26 -9.06
N ILE A 193 -13.86 9.59 -9.77
CA ILE A 193 -14.12 10.88 -10.41
C ILE A 193 -15.23 11.57 -9.62
N LYS A 194 -14.91 12.70 -8.99
CA LYS A 194 -15.89 13.52 -8.28
C LYS A 194 -16.69 14.35 -9.27
N LEU A 195 -18.02 14.23 -9.20
CA LEU A 195 -18.98 14.98 -10.00
C LEU A 195 -19.90 15.78 -9.07
N GLN A 196 -20.33 16.95 -9.54
CA GLN A 196 -21.33 17.79 -8.89
C GLN A 196 -22.44 18.11 -9.88
N ASN A 197 -23.68 18.16 -9.40
CA ASN A 197 -24.82 18.51 -10.24
C ASN A 197 -24.85 20.02 -10.51
N ASP A 198 -25.73 20.45 -11.43
CA ASP A 198 -25.83 21.86 -11.84
C ASP A 198 -26.12 22.83 -10.69
N SER A 199 -26.83 22.38 -9.66
CA SER A 199 -27.13 23.16 -8.45
C SER A 199 -26.04 23.09 -7.37
N ALA A 200 -25.00 22.28 -7.55
CA ALA A 200 -23.90 22.03 -6.61
C ALA A 200 -24.35 21.62 -5.19
N ASP A 201 -25.56 21.08 -5.05
CA ASP A 201 -26.12 20.57 -3.80
C ASP A 201 -25.96 19.05 -3.64
N LEU A 202 -25.60 18.36 -4.72
CA LEU A 202 -25.25 16.94 -4.72
C LEU A 202 -23.85 16.71 -5.26
N GLU A 203 -23.12 15.82 -4.60
CA GLU A 203 -21.81 15.33 -5.02
C GLU A 203 -21.85 13.80 -5.10
N VAL A 204 -21.18 13.25 -6.12
CA VAL A 204 -21.04 11.81 -6.29
C VAL A 204 -19.62 11.49 -6.76
N ILE A 205 -19.00 10.47 -6.15
CA ILE A 205 -17.73 9.92 -6.63
C ILE A 205 -18.05 8.71 -7.49
N THR A 206 -17.64 8.72 -8.76
CA THR A 206 -17.87 7.61 -9.68
C THR A 206 -16.60 7.01 -10.23
N SER A 207 -16.54 5.68 -10.32
CA SER A 207 -15.47 4.95 -11.01
C SER A 207 -15.99 4.30 -12.28
N VAL A 208 -15.11 3.96 -13.21
CA VAL A 208 -15.51 3.40 -14.52
C VAL A 208 -15.11 1.93 -14.61
N TYR A 209 -16.03 1.11 -15.13
CA TYR A 209 -15.77 -0.27 -15.50
C TYR A 209 -16.18 -0.50 -16.97
N GLY A 210 -15.32 -1.17 -17.73
CA GLY A 210 -15.48 -1.38 -19.16
C GLY A 210 -14.96 -2.75 -19.62
N PRO A 211 -15.21 -3.12 -20.89
CA PRO A 211 -14.82 -4.42 -21.42
C PRO A 211 -13.31 -4.55 -21.62
N GLY A 212 -12.84 -5.79 -21.63
CA GLY A 212 -11.49 -6.19 -22.08
C GLY A 212 -10.36 -6.01 -21.08
N VAL A 213 -10.62 -5.56 -19.85
CA VAL A 213 -9.59 -5.35 -18.83
C VAL A 213 -10.07 -5.72 -17.43
N ASP A 214 -9.25 -6.48 -16.71
CA ASP A 214 -9.46 -6.75 -15.30
C ASP A 214 -9.36 -5.43 -14.53
N THR A 215 -10.38 -5.10 -13.73
CA THR A 215 -10.50 -3.79 -13.10
C THR A 215 -10.58 -3.92 -11.59
N ILE A 216 -9.73 -3.16 -10.88
CA ILE A 216 -9.83 -2.99 -9.43
C ILE A 216 -10.76 -1.81 -9.16
N LEU A 217 -11.83 -2.07 -8.42
CA LEU A 217 -12.83 -1.09 -7.97
C LEU A 217 -12.83 -1.06 -6.44
N SER A 218 -12.84 0.15 -5.87
CA SER A 218 -12.99 0.32 -4.42
C SER A 218 -14.39 0.82 -4.05
N ASP A 219 -14.79 0.59 -2.80
CA ASP A 219 -16.05 1.09 -2.24
C ASP A 219 -16.01 2.59 -1.87
N GLY A 220 -14.91 3.28 -2.18
CA GLY A 220 -14.83 4.74 -2.11
C GLY A 220 -15.66 5.45 -3.18
N ALA A 221 -16.06 4.74 -4.24
CA ALA A 221 -16.99 5.27 -5.24
C ALA A 221 -18.45 5.04 -4.81
N ASP A 222 -19.27 6.09 -4.88
CA ASP A 222 -20.71 6.03 -4.67
C ASP A 222 -21.42 5.26 -5.78
N ALA A 223 -20.89 5.35 -7.00
CA ALA A 223 -21.46 4.71 -8.19
C ALA A 223 -20.38 4.23 -9.17
N ILE A 224 -20.62 3.10 -9.82
CA ILE A 224 -19.80 2.57 -10.89
C ILE A 224 -20.51 2.84 -12.23
N ASN A 225 -19.86 3.62 -13.09
CA ASN A 225 -20.26 3.82 -14.47
C ASN A 225 -19.85 2.61 -15.30
N VAL A 226 -20.82 1.79 -15.68
CA VAL A 226 -20.63 0.63 -16.56
C VAL A 226 -20.79 1.12 -17.99
N ARG A 227 -19.68 1.16 -18.73
CA ARG A 227 -19.64 1.70 -20.10
C ARG A 227 -20.57 0.90 -21.01
N SER A 228 -21.53 1.54 -21.69
CA SER A 228 -22.35 0.86 -22.71
C SER A 228 -21.86 1.15 -24.13
N GLU A 229 -22.25 0.31 -25.11
CA GLU A 229 -22.08 0.63 -26.53
C GLU A 229 -23.09 1.71 -26.93
N GLY A 230 -22.75 2.99 -26.71
CA GLY A 230 -23.64 4.11 -27.05
C GLY A 230 -23.33 5.38 -26.27
N ALA A 231 -24.32 6.28 -26.25
CA ALA A 231 -24.28 7.49 -25.42
C ALA A 231 -24.92 7.26 -24.03
N ASP A 232 -25.48 6.07 -23.78
CA ASP A 232 -26.16 5.76 -22.54
C ASP A 232 -25.14 5.40 -21.46
N HIS A 233 -25.33 5.97 -20.27
CA HIS A 233 -24.53 5.67 -19.09
C HIS A 233 -25.37 4.89 -18.09
N TYR A 234 -24.82 3.76 -17.61
CA TYR A 234 -25.45 2.96 -16.57
C TYR A 234 -24.64 3.07 -15.29
N PHE A 235 -25.28 3.54 -14.23
CA PHE A 235 -24.70 3.70 -12.90
C PHE A 235 -25.32 2.67 -11.95
N VAL A 236 -24.47 1.93 -11.26
CA VAL A 236 -24.83 0.92 -10.24
C VAL A 236 -23.94 1.08 -9.02
N THR A 237 -24.34 0.56 -7.86
CA THR A 237 -23.40 0.44 -6.73
C THR A 237 -22.37 -0.66 -6.98
N LEU A 238 -21.30 -0.69 -6.18
CA LEU A 238 -20.28 -1.72 -6.27
C LEU A 238 -20.86 -3.14 -6.01
N GLU A 239 -21.80 -3.27 -5.07
CA GLU A 239 -22.47 -4.54 -4.76
C GLU A 239 -23.38 -4.99 -5.88
N GLN A 240 -24.15 -4.06 -6.47
CA GLN A 240 -25.00 -4.35 -7.62
C GLN A 240 -24.19 -4.85 -8.80
N LEU A 241 -23.03 -4.23 -9.06
CA LEU A 241 -22.11 -4.70 -10.09
C LEU A 241 -21.54 -6.09 -9.75
N ALA A 242 -21.10 -6.31 -8.51
CA ALA A 242 -20.59 -7.61 -8.10
C ALA A 242 -21.65 -8.72 -8.23
N GLU A 243 -22.91 -8.44 -7.88
CA GLU A 243 -24.03 -9.37 -8.05
C GLU A 243 -24.28 -9.68 -9.53
N ALA A 244 -24.26 -8.67 -10.40
CA ALA A 244 -24.44 -8.83 -11.84
C ALA A 244 -23.31 -9.63 -12.51
N LEU A 245 -22.07 -9.47 -12.03
CA LEU A 245 -20.91 -10.26 -12.48
C LEU A 245 -20.91 -11.69 -11.90
N GLY A 246 -21.57 -11.90 -10.77
CA GLY A 246 -21.74 -13.21 -10.15
C GLY A 246 -20.41 -13.78 -9.61
N GLU A 247 -20.15 -15.07 -9.87
CA GLU A 247 -18.99 -15.78 -9.31
C GLU A 247 -17.63 -15.33 -9.90
N THR A 248 -17.63 -14.58 -11.01
CA THR A 248 -16.39 -14.13 -11.67
C THR A 248 -15.82 -12.87 -11.03
N ALA A 249 -16.67 -12.02 -10.44
CA ALA A 249 -16.27 -10.93 -9.55
C ALA A 249 -15.59 -11.50 -8.31
N THR A 250 -14.48 -10.91 -7.85
CA THR A 250 -13.73 -11.40 -6.69
C THR A 250 -13.51 -10.30 -5.67
N TRP A 251 -14.06 -10.43 -4.46
CA TRP A 251 -13.72 -9.55 -3.34
C TRP A 251 -12.32 -9.87 -2.84
N LEU A 252 -11.37 -8.95 -3.07
CA LEU A 252 -9.98 -9.06 -2.59
C LEU A 252 -9.87 -8.63 -1.13
N SER A 253 -10.68 -7.67 -0.72
CA SER A 253 -10.96 -7.24 0.66
C SER A 253 -12.43 -6.86 0.80
N GLU A 254 -12.85 -6.36 1.96
CA GLU A 254 -14.20 -5.84 2.19
C GLU A 254 -14.53 -4.65 1.29
N SER A 255 -13.52 -3.81 1.02
CA SER A 255 -13.62 -2.55 0.27
C SER A 255 -13.11 -2.63 -1.17
N VAL A 256 -12.50 -3.76 -1.58
CA VAL A 256 -11.84 -3.90 -2.89
C VAL A 256 -12.40 -5.07 -3.68
N LEU A 257 -13.00 -4.76 -4.82
CA LEU A 257 -13.51 -5.72 -5.80
C LEU A 257 -12.56 -5.80 -7.00
N LEU A 258 -12.17 -7.02 -7.36
CA LEU A 258 -11.61 -7.34 -8.67
C LEU A 258 -12.76 -7.75 -9.60
N ALA A 259 -13.12 -6.86 -10.52
CA ALA A 259 -14.05 -7.14 -11.61
C ALA A 259 -13.26 -7.74 -12.79
N PRO A 260 -13.67 -8.89 -13.33
CA PRO A 260 -12.89 -9.60 -14.34
C PRO A 260 -12.93 -8.89 -15.69
N ALA A 261 -11.92 -9.09 -16.53
CA ALA A 261 -12.01 -8.74 -17.94
C ALA A 261 -13.19 -9.48 -18.61
N VAL A 262 -14.13 -8.73 -19.17
CA VAL A 262 -15.22 -9.29 -20.00
C VAL A 262 -14.99 -8.89 -21.44
N GLU A 263 -14.94 -9.86 -22.33
CA GLU A 263 -14.74 -9.63 -23.76
C GLU A 263 -15.84 -8.73 -24.33
N GLU A 264 -15.48 -7.87 -25.30
CA GLU A 264 -16.46 -6.96 -25.94
C GLU A 264 -17.69 -7.71 -26.46
N ALA A 265 -17.47 -8.89 -27.05
CA ALA A 265 -18.54 -9.73 -27.57
C ALA A 265 -19.51 -10.24 -26.51
N GLU A 266 -19.11 -10.33 -25.23
CA GLU A 266 -19.92 -10.81 -24.12
C GLU A 266 -20.43 -9.68 -23.22
N TRP A 267 -19.93 -8.46 -23.44
CA TRP A 267 -20.24 -7.28 -22.64
C TRP A 267 -21.73 -6.94 -22.57
N HIS A 268 -22.47 -7.22 -23.65
CA HIS A 268 -23.92 -7.06 -23.69
C HIS A 268 -24.64 -7.87 -22.60
N ASN A 269 -24.08 -8.99 -22.12
CA ASN A 269 -24.66 -9.77 -21.02
C ASN A 269 -24.52 -9.04 -19.67
N VAL A 270 -23.40 -8.35 -19.45
CA VAL A 270 -23.20 -7.51 -18.26
C VAL A 270 -24.22 -6.37 -18.28
N ILE A 271 -24.35 -5.70 -19.42
CA ILE A 271 -25.34 -4.61 -19.60
C ILE A 271 -26.76 -5.12 -19.35
N ALA A 272 -27.15 -6.24 -19.96
CA ALA A 272 -28.50 -6.82 -19.78
C ALA A 272 -28.77 -7.22 -18.32
N ALA A 273 -27.74 -7.67 -17.58
CA ALA A 273 -27.88 -8.01 -16.16
C ALA A 273 -28.11 -6.79 -15.28
N ILE A 274 -27.49 -5.64 -15.60
CA ILE A 274 -27.64 -4.41 -14.80
C ILE A 274 -28.78 -3.50 -15.26
N GLU A 275 -29.26 -3.62 -16.50
CA GLU A 275 -30.21 -2.67 -17.12
C GLU A 275 -31.46 -2.42 -16.25
N SER A 276 -31.96 -3.45 -15.58
CA SER A 276 -33.16 -3.35 -14.73
C SER A 276 -32.92 -2.68 -13.36
N ILE A 277 -31.67 -2.61 -12.91
CA ILE A 277 -31.28 -2.06 -11.59
C ILE A 277 -30.49 -0.76 -11.69
N ALA A 278 -29.87 -0.51 -12.85
CA ALA A 278 -29.05 0.67 -13.09
C ALA A 278 -29.87 1.97 -13.07
N ARG A 279 -29.16 3.07 -12.86
CA ARG A 279 -29.67 4.43 -13.06
C ARG A 279 -28.95 5.09 -14.22
N THR A 280 -29.64 6.02 -14.85
CA THR A 280 -29.08 6.84 -15.93
C THR A 280 -28.62 8.20 -15.43
N ASP A 281 -29.13 8.65 -14.27
CA ASP A 281 -28.65 9.82 -13.56
C ASP A 281 -27.75 9.39 -12.39
N VAL A 282 -26.47 9.75 -12.46
CA VAL A 282 -25.46 9.43 -11.44
C VAL A 282 -25.77 10.10 -10.09
N PHE A 283 -26.46 11.25 -10.10
CA PHE A 283 -26.77 11.99 -8.88
C PHE A 283 -27.89 11.35 -8.05
N GLU A 284 -28.53 10.29 -8.53
CA GLU A 284 -29.36 9.42 -7.68
C GLU A 284 -28.55 8.72 -6.58
N PHE A 285 -27.23 8.57 -6.78
CA PHE A 285 -26.28 8.11 -5.76
C PHE A 285 -25.61 9.28 -5.01
N GLY A 286 -25.96 10.51 -5.38
CA GLY A 286 -25.35 11.71 -4.84
C GLY A 286 -25.63 11.89 -3.36
N ARG A 287 -24.60 12.30 -2.63
CA ARG A 287 -24.72 12.72 -1.24
C ARG A 287 -25.00 14.20 -1.21
N ALA A 288 -25.87 14.62 -0.29
CA ALA A 288 -26.08 16.04 -0.01
C ALA A 288 -24.72 16.66 0.31
N VAL A 289 -24.40 17.71 -0.43
CA VAL A 289 -23.26 18.56 -0.14
C VAL A 289 -23.62 19.30 1.14
N THR A 290 -23.28 18.71 2.28
CA THR A 290 -23.41 19.40 3.56
C THR A 290 -22.62 20.71 3.45
N GLU A 291 -23.11 21.81 4.03
CA GLU A 291 -22.41 23.09 3.98
C GLU A 291 -20.97 23.03 4.56
N ASN A 292 -20.59 21.90 5.18
CA ASN A 292 -19.22 21.61 5.60
C ASN A 292 -18.38 20.81 4.59
N SER A 293 -18.97 20.24 3.53
CA SER A 293 -18.27 19.48 2.47
C SER A 293 -18.06 20.29 1.18
N SER A 294 -18.93 21.26 0.85
CA SER A 294 -18.67 22.23 -0.24
C SER A 294 -17.66 23.30 0.13
N THR A 295 -17.55 23.65 1.41
CA THR A 295 -16.50 24.56 1.88
C THR A 295 -15.14 23.89 1.98
N GLN A 296 -14.91 22.71 1.37
CA GLN A 296 -13.57 22.13 1.22
C GLN A 296 -13.00 22.20 -0.19
N ASP A 297 -13.84 22.29 -1.24
CA ASP A 297 -13.36 22.37 -2.63
C ASP A 297 -13.00 23.80 -3.09
N GLU A 298 -13.57 24.84 -2.46
CA GLU A 298 -12.92 26.15 -2.31
C GLU A 298 -12.10 26.24 -1.00
N GLY A 299 -12.27 25.27 -0.11
CA GLY A 299 -12.05 25.43 1.33
C GLY A 299 -10.65 25.59 1.81
N PHE A 300 -9.73 24.75 1.37
CA PHE A 300 -8.34 24.91 1.78
C PHE A 300 -7.76 26.14 1.11
N LYS A 301 -7.94 26.29 -0.20
CA LYS A 301 -7.49 27.47 -0.96
C LYS A 301 -7.98 28.79 -0.36
N ALA A 302 -9.23 28.89 0.09
CA ALA A 302 -9.79 30.08 0.71
C ALA A 302 -9.16 30.42 2.09
N LEU A 303 -8.53 29.45 2.77
CA LEU A 303 -7.75 29.73 3.98
C LEU A 303 -6.45 30.48 3.65
N PHE A 304 -5.97 30.41 2.41
CA PHE A 304 -4.71 30.98 1.95
C PHE A 304 -4.95 32.22 1.09
N SER A 305 -4.02 33.17 1.17
CA SER A 305 -3.88 34.22 0.15
C SER A 305 -3.33 33.63 -1.14
N ASP A 306 -3.47 34.34 -2.26
CA ASP A 306 -2.94 33.90 -3.55
C ASP A 306 -1.43 33.62 -3.52
N GLU A 307 -0.67 34.42 -2.77
CA GLU A 307 0.78 34.24 -2.59
C GLU A 307 1.09 32.98 -1.78
N GLU A 308 0.36 32.74 -0.70
CA GLU A 308 0.50 31.52 0.11
C GLU A 308 0.12 30.29 -0.72
N TRP A 309 -1.02 30.31 -1.40
CA TRP A 309 -1.47 29.20 -2.25
C TRP A 309 -0.45 28.89 -3.35
N LYS A 310 0.10 29.92 -3.97
CA LYS A 310 1.18 29.76 -4.95
C LYS A 310 2.41 29.07 -4.34
N SER A 311 2.78 29.40 -3.10
CA SER A 311 3.84 28.69 -2.36
C SER A 311 3.50 27.22 -2.10
N LEU A 312 2.23 26.92 -1.77
CA LEU A 312 1.75 25.53 -1.65
C LEU A 312 1.90 24.75 -2.96
N LEU A 313 1.63 25.36 -4.12
CA LEU A 313 1.82 24.72 -5.44
C LEU A 313 3.30 24.43 -5.73
N TYR A 314 4.21 25.29 -5.29
CA TYR A 314 5.65 25.05 -5.44
C TYR A 314 6.18 23.95 -4.54
N THR A 315 5.46 23.59 -3.49
CA THR A 315 5.99 22.73 -2.43
C THR A 315 6.28 21.30 -2.90
N PRO A 316 5.39 20.60 -3.63
CA PRO A 316 5.73 19.31 -4.26
C PRO A 316 6.96 19.39 -5.18
N ILE A 317 7.11 20.48 -5.92
CA ILE A 317 8.26 20.71 -6.81
C ILE A 317 9.53 20.97 -6.00
N ALA A 318 9.45 21.72 -4.89
CA ALA A 318 10.57 21.99 -4.01
C ALA A 318 11.07 20.71 -3.35
N VAL A 319 10.16 19.82 -2.90
CA VAL A 319 10.53 18.47 -2.45
C VAL A 319 11.25 17.70 -3.57
N PHE A 320 10.68 17.72 -4.78
CA PHE A 320 11.31 17.07 -5.92
C PHE A 320 12.71 17.60 -6.22
N SER A 321 12.87 18.92 -6.28
CA SER A 321 14.15 19.58 -6.54
C SER A 321 15.19 19.21 -5.47
N LEU A 322 14.80 19.30 -4.19
CA LEU A 322 15.66 19.00 -3.06
C LEU A 322 16.15 17.53 -3.10
N VAL A 323 15.24 16.58 -3.28
CA VAL A 323 15.58 15.14 -3.26
C VAL A 323 16.27 14.70 -4.54
N ALA A 324 15.78 15.12 -5.71
CA ALA A 324 16.32 14.70 -7.00
C ALA A 324 17.75 15.22 -7.23
N SER A 325 18.07 16.42 -6.72
CA SER A 325 19.40 17.03 -6.80
C SER A 325 20.43 16.36 -5.88
N ALA A 326 20.02 15.86 -4.71
CA ALA A 326 20.87 15.06 -3.84
C ALA A 326 21.32 13.75 -4.51
N GLY A 327 20.45 13.17 -5.35
CA GLY A 327 20.74 12.03 -6.20
C GLY A 327 21.44 12.36 -7.52
N GLY A 328 22.04 13.54 -7.66
CA GLY A 328 22.75 14.00 -8.86
C GLY A 328 21.89 14.84 -9.82
N THR A 329 22.22 14.85 -11.11
CA THR A 329 21.51 15.67 -12.09
C THR A 329 20.04 15.27 -12.20
N ILE A 330 19.17 16.27 -12.31
CA ILE A 330 17.74 16.09 -12.61
C ILE A 330 17.63 15.85 -14.12
N ASP A 331 17.20 14.65 -14.51
CA ASP A 331 16.95 14.30 -15.90
C ASP A 331 15.44 14.19 -16.20
N ASN A 332 15.10 14.08 -17.48
CA ASN A 332 13.70 13.97 -17.91
C ASN A 332 13.01 12.72 -17.35
N LYS A 333 13.74 11.65 -17.00
CA LYS A 333 13.14 10.43 -16.42
C LYS A 333 12.67 10.68 -15.00
N LYS A 334 13.49 11.36 -14.17
CA LYS A 334 13.10 11.78 -12.82
C LYS A 334 11.87 12.71 -12.86
N ILE A 335 11.82 13.64 -13.82
CA ILE A 335 10.67 14.53 -14.02
C ILE A 335 9.41 13.72 -14.38
N GLN A 336 9.50 12.79 -15.33
CA GLN A 336 8.37 11.94 -15.71
C GLN A 336 7.89 11.06 -14.56
N SER A 337 8.81 10.48 -13.79
CA SER A 337 8.49 9.69 -12.61
C SER A 337 7.78 10.54 -11.55
N PHE A 338 8.26 11.75 -11.27
CA PHE A 338 7.59 12.69 -10.38
C PHE A 338 6.17 13.01 -10.85
N GLN A 339 5.98 13.31 -12.14
CA GLN A 339 4.65 13.54 -12.71
C GLN A 339 3.72 12.33 -12.56
N GLN A 340 4.23 11.12 -12.83
CA GLN A 340 3.48 9.89 -12.62
C GLN A 340 3.13 9.67 -11.15
N GLN A 341 4.03 10.00 -10.21
CA GLN A 341 3.76 9.89 -8.78
C GLN A 341 2.71 10.90 -8.30
N LEU A 342 2.69 12.12 -8.86
CA LEU A 342 1.61 13.07 -8.60
C LEU A 342 0.25 12.55 -9.09
N ILE A 343 0.23 11.79 -10.19
CA ILE A 343 -0.99 11.23 -10.80
C ILE A 343 -1.43 9.93 -10.11
N HIS A 344 -0.51 9.01 -9.82
CA HIS A 344 -0.78 7.65 -9.34
C HIS A 344 -0.64 7.50 -7.81
N GLY A 345 0.32 8.18 -7.19
CA GLY A 345 0.84 7.83 -5.86
C GLY A 345 0.30 8.65 -4.69
N LEU A 346 -0.49 9.70 -4.95
CA LEU A 346 -0.90 10.68 -3.92
C LEU A 346 -2.40 10.85 -3.76
N ILE A 347 -3.20 9.96 -4.35
CA ILE A 347 -4.60 9.79 -3.96
C ILE A 347 -4.62 9.04 -2.60
N ALA A 348 -3.93 9.60 -1.61
CA ALA A 348 -3.95 9.18 -0.23
C ALA A 348 -4.73 10.25 0.52
N ASP A 349 -6.01 9.97 0.80
CA ASP A 349 -6.93 10.54 1.83
C ASP A 349 -6.80 12.01 2.27
N ASN A 350 -6.11 12.84 1.49
CA ASN A 350 -5.70 14.18 1.85
C ASN A 350 -6.25 15.18 0.83
N HIS A 351 -7.34 15.81 1.23
CA HIS A 351 -8.06 16.77 0.41
C HIS A 351 -7.22 17.99 -0.01
N ILE A 352 -6.33 18.51 0.85
CA ILE A 352 -5.48 19.66 0.48
C ILE A 352 -4.43 19.26 -0.57
N MET A 353 -3.83 18.07 -0.45
CA MET A 353 -2.86 17.61 -1.46
C MET A 353 -3.54 17.36 -2.80
N GLN A 354 -4.74 16.79 -2.82
CA GLN A 354 -5.53 16.60 -4.04
C GLN A 354 -5.81 17.94 -4.75
N GLN A 355 -6.17 18.98 -3.98
CA GLN A 355 -6.43 20.32 -4.53
C GLN A 355 -5.13 20.96 -5.07
N ILE A 356 -4.02 20.81 -4.36
CA ILE A 356 -2.71 21.29 -4.82
C ILE A 356 -2.31 20.60 -6.13
N VAL A 357 -2.44 19.28 -6.22
CA VAL A 357 -2.12 18.53 -7.45
C VAL A 357 -3.03 18.97 -8.60
N LYS A 358 -4.34 19.14 -8.36
CA LYS A 358 -5.30 19.62 -9.36
C LYS A 358 -4.91 20.98 -9.94
N ASP A 359 -4.47 21.93 -9.11
CA ASP A 359 -4.05 23.27 -9.53
C ASP A 359 -2.62 23.31 -10.11
N LEU A 360 -1.74 22.44 -9.63
CA LEU A 360 -0.35 22.29 -10.05
C LEU A 360 -0.27 21.69 -11.46
N MET A 361 -0.99 20.60 -11.74
CA MET A 361 -0.81 19.78 -12.94
C MET A 361 -0.98 20.54 -14.26
N PRO A 362 -1.98 21.42 -14.45
CA PRO A 362 -2.12 22.21 -15.68
C PRO A 362 -0.93 23.12 -15.97
N ASN A 363 -0.20 23.55 -14.93
CA ASN A 363 0.89 24.52 -15.02
C ASN A 363 2.24 23.92 -14.60
N ILE A 364 2.34 22.60 -14.46
CA ILE A 364 3.49 21.95 -13.81
C ILE A 364 4.81 22.30 -14.50
N THR A 365 4.86 22.34 -15.83
CA THR A 365 6.08 22.69 -16.58
C THR A 365 6.55 24.13 -16.28
N GLN A 366 5.61 25.08 -16.20
CA GLN A 366 5.92 26.46 -15.87
C GLN A 366 6.39 26.59 -14.41
N LEU A 367 5.62 26.03 -13.47
CA LEU A 367 5.95 26.09 -12.05
C LEU A 367 7.27 25.37 -11.75
N MET A 368 7.58 24.28 -12.46
CA MET A 368 8.87 23.61 -12.37
C MET A 368 10.01 24.51 -12.84
N ALA A 369 9.87 25.19 -13.97
CA ALA A 369 10.88 26.15 -14.41
C ALA A 369 11.08 27.27 -13.38
N GLU A 370 9.99 27.80 -12.81
CA GLU A 370 10.07 28.84 -11.77
C GLU A 370 10.83 28.40 -10.50
N VAL A 371 10.70 27.14 -10.09
CA VAL A 371 11.39 26.60 -8.90
C VAL A 371 12.80 26.11 -9.22
N LEU A 372 13.02 25.47 -10.38
CA LEU A 372 14.31 24.88 -10.74
C LEU A 372 15.30 25.93 -11.29
N ASP A 373 14.78 26.95 -12.00
CA ASP A 373 15.59 28.03 -12.57
C ASP A 373 15.55 29.31 -11.73
N GLY A 374 14.69 29.36 -10.70
CA GLY A 374 14.52 30.53 -9.85
C GLY A 374 15.64 30.75 -8.84
N ASP A 375 15.74 31.98 -8.34
CA ASP A 375 16.69 32.37 -7.29
C ASP A 375 16.23 31.97 -5.87
N VAL A 376 15.05 31.34 -5.74
CA VAL A 376 14.46 30.97 -4.44
C VAL A 376 14.86 29.54 -4.08
N ALA A 377 15.54 29.39 -2.94
CA ALA A 377 15.96 28.08 -2.43
C ALA A 377 14.74 27.18 -2.10
N PRO A 378 14.72 25.91 -2.53
CA PRO A 378 13.65 24.95 -2.21
C PRO A 378 13.35 24.85 -0.71
N GLU A 379 14.37 24.92 0.14
CA GLU A 379 14.25 24.87 1.59
C GLU A 379 13.42 26.03 2.13
N SER A 380 13.60 27.24 1.58
CA SER A 380 12.83 28.41 2.00
C SER A 380 11.34 28.29 1.63
N ILE A 381 11.03 27.67 0.48
CA ILE A 381 9.65 27.37 0.09
C ILE A 381 9.04 26.39 1.11
N LEU A 382 9.76 25.31 1.43
CA LEU A 382 9.30 24.28 2.35
C LEU A 382 9.11 24.79 3.78
N GLU A 383 10.05 25.59 4.31
CA GLU A 383 9.94 26.20 5.63
C GLU A 383 8.75 27.15 5.73
N SER A 384 8.60 28.03 4.73
CA SER A 384 7.48 28.99 4.67
C SER A 384 6.15 28.26 4.59
N THR A 385 6.01 27.31 3.65
CA THR A 385 4.77 26.55 3.49
C THR A 385 4.45 25.73 4.74
N THR A 386 5.45 25.11 5.38
CA THR A 386 5.24 24.35 6.63
C THR A 386 4.69 25.24 7.75
N ALA A 387 5.24 26.45 7.91
CA ALA A 387 4.73 27.41 8.89
C ALA A 387 3.30 27.87 8.53
N THR A 388 3.01 28.08 7.25
CA THR A 388 1.69 28.50 6.75
C THR A 388 0.62 27.43 7.00
N VAL A 389 0.90 26.15 6.72
CA VAL A 389 -0.07 25.06 6.98
C VAL A 389 -0.26 24.81 8.48
N ASP A 390 0.80 24.87 9.29
CA ASP A 390 0.71 24.77 10.75
C ASP A 390 -0.19 25.85 11.37
N ALA A 391 -0.17 27.05 10.79
CA ALA A 391 -0.94 28.19 11.29
C ALA A 391 -2.40 28.19 10.85
N LYS A 392 -2.71 27.59 9.70
CA LYS A 392 -4.01 27.74 9.03
C LYS A 392 -4.87 26.48 8.97
N LEU A 393 -4.25 25.31 9.07
CA LEU A 393 -4.95 24.03 9.02
C LEU A 393 -5.17 23.45 10.42
N SER A 394 -6.05 22.46 10.51
CA SER A 394 -6.11 21.62 11.70
C SER A 394 -4.79 20.85 11.87
N THR A 395 -4.46 20.45 13.11
CA THR A 395 -3.24 19.66 13.38
C THR A 395 -3.20 18.38 12.54
N GLU A 396 -4.35 17.75 12.33
CA GLU A 396 -4.50 16.52 11.55
C GLU A 396 -4.25 16.77 10.06
N ASP A 397 -4.93 17.75 9.46
CA ASP A 397 -4.75 18.09 8.04
C ASP A 397 -3.33 18.57 7.73
N ALA A 398 -2.75 19.39 8.61
CA ALA A 398 -1.37 19.83 8.48
C ALA A 398 -0.41 18.64 8.50
N MET A 399 -0.62 17.68 9.41
CA MET A 399 0.21 16.47 9.50
C MET A 399 0.06 15.61 8.25
N HIS A 400 -1.17 15.32 7.81
CA HIS A 400 -1.41 14.56 6.58
C HIS A 400 -0.74 15.23 5.37
N TYR A 401 -0.83 16.56 5.24
CA TYR A 401 -0.19 17.29 4.14
C TYR A 401 1.34 17.09 4.13
N LYS A 402 1.96 17.22 5.30
CA LYS A 402 3.40 17.02 5.46
C LYS A 402 3.82 15.58 5.19
N LEU A 403 3.03 14.60 5.63
CA LEU A 403 3.27 13.19 5.33
C LEU A 403 3.18 12.90 3.83
N SER A 404 2.20 13.49 3.13
CA SER A 404 2.12 13.38 1.66
C SER A 404 3.37 13.95 0.97
N LEU A 405 3.89 15.09 1.42
CA LEU A 405 5.14 15.65 0.90
C LEU A 405 6.36 14.76 1.17
N MET A 406 6.44 14.18 2.37
CA MET A 406 7.48 13.21 2.69
C MET A 406 7.42 11.98 1.78
N GLN A 407 6.21 11.49 1.51
CA GLN A 407 5.99 10.35 0.61
C GLN A 407 6.45 10.66 -0.82
N ILE A 408 6.18 11.87 -1.34
CA ILE A 408 6.75 12.34 -2.61
C ILE A 408 8.27 12.21 -2.59
N GLY A 409 8.91 12.72 -1.54
CA GLY A 409 10.35 12.63 -1.36
C GLY A 409 10.85 11.19 -1.42
N LYS A 410 10.25 10.28 -0.64
CA LYS A 410 10.61 8.86 -0.62
C LYS A 410 10.49 8.20 -2.00
N SER A 411 9.34 8.36 -2.67
CA SER A 411 9.10 7.73 -3.97
C SER A 411 10.06 8.21 -5.07
N ILE A 412 10.54 9.45 -5.01
CA ILE A 412 11.57 9.94 -5.93
C ILE A 412 12.91 9.25 -5.70
N THR A 413 13.26 8.96 -4.44
CA THR A 413 14.49 8.23 -4.13
C THR A 413 14.46 6.80 -4.65
N GLU A 414 13.30 6.14 -4.54
CA GLU A 414 13.07 4.79 -5.02
C GLU A 414 13.13 4.71 -6.55
N SER A 415 12.48 5.64 -7.25
CA SER A 415 12.47 5.65 -8.73
C SER A 415 13.83 6.02 -9.35
N SER A 416 14.66 6.75 -8.60
CA SER A 416 16.05 7.06 -8.98
C SER A 416 16.99 5.87 -8.78
N GLY A 417 16.60 4.88 -7.97
CA GLY A 417 17.33 3.66 -7.67
C GLY A 417 17.12 2.57 -8.73
N GLY A 418 17.60 2.81 -9.95
CA GLY A 418 17.92 1.78 -10.96
C GLY A 418 17.04 0.52 -11.03
N PHE A 419 16.09 0.53 -11.96
CA PHE A 419 15.48 -0.67 -12.56
C PHE A 419 16.57 -1.57 -13.19
N LEU A 420 17.11 -2.51 -12.39
CA LEU A 420 17.74 -3.82 -12.70
C LEU A 420 18.74 -4.18 -11.58
N GLY A 421 18.33 -5.10 -10.69
CA GLY A 421 19.10 -5.63 -9.56
C GLY A 421 20.43 -6.30 -9.90
N ILE A 422 21.45 -5.51 -10.25
CA ILE A 422 22.83 -5.98 -10.43
C ILE A 422 23.84 -5.16 -9.60
N PHE A 423 23.47 -3.99 -9.04
CA PHE A 423 24.39 -3.22 -8.18
C PHE A 423 23.67 -2.49 -7.02
N GLY A 424 23.43 -3.21 -5.92
CA GLY A 424 23.47 -2.74 -4.53
C GLY A 424 22.54 -1.60 -4.04
N ASP A 425 21.76 -1.92 -3.01
CA ASP A 425 20.89 -1.05 -2.20
C ASP A 425 21.59 0.12 -1.51
N LYS A 426 21.91 1.19 -2.24
CA LYS A 426 22.42 2.41 -1.60
C LYS A 426 21.70 3.64 -2.11
N ILE A 427 20.58 3.95 -1.45
CA ILE A 427 20.25 5.36 -1.18
C ILE A 427 21.53 6.00 -0.64
N SER A 428 22.08 6.97 -1.37
CA SER A 428 23.35 7.59 -1.02
C SER A 428 23.25 8.30 0.33
N ASN A 429 24.38 8.54 0.99
CA ASN A 429 24.38 9.25 2.27
C ASN A 429 23.81 10.68 2.11
N GLU A 430 24.03 11.29 0.95
CA GLU A 430 23.50 12.60 0.59
C GLU A 430 21.97 12.57 0.50
N VAL A 431 21.39 11.54 -0.12
CA VAL A 431 19.93 11.37 -0.20
C VAL A 431 19.34 11.09 1.19
N LYS A 432 19.99 10.27 2.02
CA LYS A 432 19.55 10.04 3.42
C LYS A 432 19.57 11.33 4.25
N GLN A 433 20.64 12.12 4.14
CA GLN A 433 20.74 13.42 4.79
C GLN A 433 19.67 14.39 4.29
N THR A 434 19.35 14.33 3.01
CA THR A 434 18.31 15.16 2.40
C THR A 434 16.91 14.79 2.89
N LEU A 435 16.58 13.50 2.98
CA LEU A 435 15.32 13.06 3.58
C LEU A 435 15.23 13.42 5.07
N ALA A 436 16.33 13.31 5.81
CA ALA A 436 16.36 13.75 7.21
C ALA A 436 16.17 15.26 7.35
N ALA A 437 16.79 16.06 6.48
CA ALA A 437 16.59 17.50 6.42
C ALA A 437 15.13 17.84 6.06
N LEU A 438 14.55 17.13 5.08
CA LEU A 438 13.15 17.28 4.70
C LEU A 438 12.22 16.98 5.89
N THR A 439 12.45 15.90 6.66
CA THR A 439 11.68 15.57 7.87
C THR A 439 11.74 16.72 8.88
N ALA A 440 12.93 17.28 9.09
CA ALA A 440 13.15 18.38 10.02
C ALA A 440 12.44 19.67 9.55
N ILE A 441 12.55 20.03 8.27
CA ILE A 441 11.88 21.19 7.68
C ILE A 441 10.36 21.05 7.80
N LEU A 442 9.83 19.86 7.49
CA LEU A 442 8.40 19.55 7.60
C LEU A 442 7.93 19.37 9.05
N LYS A 443 8.83 19.39 10.05
CA LYS A 443 8.51 19.16 11.47
C LYS A 443 7.70 17.87 11.71
N ILE A 444 7.98 16.82 10.94
CA ILE A 444 7.39 15.50 11.17
C ILE A 444 8.18 14.88 12.31
N ALA A 445 7.51 14.52 13.40
CA ALA A 445 8.18 13.82 14.50
C ALA A 445 8.81 12.53 13.94
N PRO A 446 10.01 12.14 14.37
CA PRO A 446 10.55 10.84 14.00
C PRO A 446 9.52 9.78 14.39
N LEU A 447 9.10 8.95 13.42
CA LEU A 447 8.43 7.69 13.74
C LEU A 447 9.41 6.92 14.62
N HIS A 448 9.05 6.75 15.89
CA HIS A 448 9.84 6.03 16.87
C HIS A 448 9.50 4.54 16.83
#